data_AF-A0A1H1SBE0-F1
#
_entry.id   AF-A0A1H1SBE0-F1
#
_cell.length_a   1.000
_cell.length_b   1.000
_cell.length_c   1.000
_cell.angle_alpha   90.00
_cell.angle_beta   90.00
_cell.angle_gamma   90.00
#
_symmetry.space_group_name_H-M   'P 1'
#
loop_
_entity.id
_entity.type
_entity.pdbx_description
1 polymer ?
#
loop_
_entity_poly.entity_id
_entity_poly.type
_entity_poly.pdbx_seq_one_letter_code
_entity_poly.pdbx_strand_id
1 'polypeptide(L)'
;MPPTPRTTELSAPLSNEVKKANVGAGTYVSRHRSPDLTNINTQFQRRAVAALELVSKATGDSPTDVLNRAVQFYAYLIKKSRMGEHIFVENMETGARERITLF
;
A
#
# COMPACT_ATOMS: atom_id res chain seq x y z
N MET A 1 37.88 -41.00 39.14
CA MET A 1 38.62 -39.72 39.12
C MET A 1 38.72 -39.24 37.69
N PRO A 2 38.04 -38.15 37.30
CA PRO A 2 38.28 -37.47 36.03
C PRO A 2 39.30 -36.33 36.25
N PRO A 3 40.25 -36.09 35.33
CA PRO A 3 40.98 -34.83 35.29
C PRO A 3 40.33 -33.86 34.29
N THR A 4 39.99 -32.67 34.78
CA THR A 4 40.04 -31.39 34.05
C THR A 4 40.99 -30.46 34.84
N PRO A 5 41.47 -29.30 34.34
CA PRO A 5 41.34 -28.63 33.04
C PRO A 5 42.69 -28.10 32.47
N ARG A 6 42.69 -27.48 31.28
CA ARG A 6 43.59 -26.33 31.01
C ARG A 6 42.89 -25.25 30.19
N THR A 7 42.79 -24.10 30.83
CA THR A 7 42.39 -22.79 30.35
C THR A 7 43.45 -22.20 29.42
N THR A 8 43.02 -21.58 28.32
CA THR A 8 43.66 -20.35 27.84
C THR A 8 42.56 -19.41 27.31
N GLU A 9 42.33 -18.34 28.07
CA GLU A 9 41.71 -17.11 27.59
C GLU A 9 42.58 -16.47 26.50
N LEU A 10 42.01 -15.77 25.52
CA LEU A 10 42.15 -14.30 25.33
C LEU A 10 41.45 -13.84 24.04
N SER A 11 40.50 -12.90 24.20
CA SER A 11 40.38 -11.57 23.54
C SER A 11 41.01 -11.39 22.14
N ALA A 12 40.50 -10.66 21.15
CA ALA A 12 39.38 -9.75 20.89
C ALA A 12 39.52 -9.34 19.38
N PRO A 13 38.55 -8.66 18.74
CA PRO A 13 38.57 -8.40 17.29
C PRO A 13 39.43 -7.18 16.94
N LEU A 14 40.14 -7.23 15.80
CA LEU A 14 40.80 -6.06 15.22
C LEU A 14 40.07 -5.60 13.96
N SER A 15 39.45 -4.44 14.11
CA SER A 15 38.87 -3.60 13.07
C SER A 15 39.95 -3.14 12.07
N ASN A 16 39.65 -3.17 10.77
CA ASN A 16 40.42 -2.42 9.77
C ASN A 16 39.50 -1.48 8.97
N GLU A 17 39.60 -0.23 9.39
CA GLU A 17 39.52 1.06 8.68
C GLU A 17 38.70 1.24 7.39
N VAL A 18 37.85 2.26 7.50
CA VAL A 18 37.23 3.07 6.45
C VAL A 18 38.29 3.91 5.71
N LYS A 19 38.21 3.99 4.37
CA LYS A 19 38.17 5.25 3.56
C LYS A 19 38.45 4.95 2.07
N LYS A 20 37.52 5.32 1.18
CA LYS A 20 37.55 6.60 0.44
C LYS A 20 36.33 6.69 -0.49
N ALA A 21 35.67 7.84 -0.41
CA ALA A 21 34.59 8.25 -1.28
C ALA A 21 35.05 8.31 -2.74
N ASN A 22 34.26 7.75 -3.65
CA ASN A 22 34.33 8.09 -5.06
C ASN A 22 33.08 8.90 -5.39
N VAL A 23 33.27 10.23 -5.49
CA VAL A 23 32.26 11.18 -5.95
C VAL A 23 32.17 11.03 -7.47
N GLY A 24 31.30 10.13 -7.91
CA GLY A 24 30.85 10.05 -9.29
C GLY A 24 29.67 11.00 -9.47
N ALA A 25 29.88 12.04 -10.27
CA ALA A 25 28.83 12.95 -10.73
C ALA A 25 27.78 12.17 -11.54
N GLY A 26 26.72 11.74 -10.85
CA GLY A 26 25.47 11.30 -11.44
C GLY A 26 24.40 12.27 -11.00
N THR A 27 23.80 12.99 -11.94
CA THR A 27 22.56 13.73 -11.75
C THR A 27 21.57 12.85 -10.98
N TYR A 28 21.27 13.26 -9.74
CA TYR A 28 20.27 12.60 -8.91
C TYR A 28 18.92 12.79 -9.58
N VAL A 29 18.55 11.84 -10.43
CA VAL A 29 17.15 11.60 -10.77
C VAL A 29 16.47 11.37 -9.45
N SER A 30 15.66 12.35 -9.03
CA SER A 30 14.80 12.25 -7.86
C SER A 30 13.99 10.96 -8.01
N ARG A 31 14.40 9.91 -7.31
CA ARG A 31 13.58 8.70 -7.19
C ARG A 31 12.34 9.19 -6.46
N HIS A 32 11.22 9.25 -7.18
CA HIS A 32 9.92 9.28 -6.54
C HIS A 32 9.90 8.15 -5.53
N ARG A 33 10.06 8.49 -4.25
CA ARG A 33 9.89 7.54 -3.17
C ARG A 33 8.43 7.11 -3.24
N SER A 34 8.20 5.91 -3.75
CA SER A 34 6.90 5.28 -3.66
C SER A 34 6.46 5.38 -2.20
N PRO A 35 5.22 5.83 -1.93
CA PRO A 35 4.75 5.88 -0.55
C PRO A 35 4.93 4.50 0.09
N ASP A 36 5.42 4.49 1.33
CA ASP A 36 5.72 3.25 2.04
C ASP A 36 4.44 2.41 2.19
N LEU A 37 4.52 1.11 1.87
CA LEU A 37 3.38 0.20 1.99
C LEU A 37 2.92 0.14 3.45
N THR A 38 1.63 0.40 3.68
CA THR A 38 1.03 0.42 5.01
C THR A 38 -0.01 -0.70 5.12
N ASN A 39 0.12 -1.54 6.15
CA ASN A 39 -0.87 -2.56 6.48
C ASN A 39 -1.97 -1.97 7.35
N ILE A 40 -3.22 -2.13 6.93
CA ILE A 40 -4.41 -1.65 7.65
C ILE A 40 -5.25 -2.87 8.02
N ASN A 41 -5.57 -3.03 9.30
CA ASN A 41 -6.49 -4.06 9.78
C ASN A 41 -7.85 -3.42 10.09
N THR A 42 -8.91 -3.89 9.45
CA THR A 42 -10.27 -3.37 9.60
C THR A 42 -11.30 -4.48 9.67
N GLN A 43 -12.35 -4.26 10.46
CA GLN A 43 -13.51 -5.15 10.49
C GLN A 43 -14.57 -4.64 9.50
N PHE A 44 -15.00 -5.52 8.60
CA PHE A 44 -16.06 -5.21 7.64
C PHE A 44 -17.41 -5.72 8.13
N GLN A 45 -18.46 -4.94 7.87
CA GLN A 45 -19.83 -5.44 7.99
C GLN A 45 -20.10 -6.53 6.95
N ARG A 46 -21.01 -7.47 7.25
CA ARG A 46 -21.34 -8.59 6.35
C ARG A 46 -21.70 -8.14 4.92
N ARG A 47 -22.44 -7.03 4.78
CA ARG A 47 -22.80 -6.47 3.46
C ARG A 47 -21.59 -5.99 2.66
N ALA A 48 -20.59 -5.42 3.33
CA ALA A 48 -19.36 -4.97 2.68
C ALA A 48 -18.51 -6.17 2.22
N VAL A 49 -18.46 -7.24 3.02
CA VAL A 49 -17.79 -8.50 2.61
C VAL A 49 -18.48 -9.10 1.37
N ALA A 50 -19.80 -9.19 1.37
CA ALA A 50 -20.54 -9.70 0.21
C ALA A 50 -20.32 -8.86 -1.06
N ALA A 51 -20.25 -7.52 -0.93
CA ALA A 51 -19.94 -6.64 -2.04
C ALA A 51 -18.50 -6.84 -2.55
N LEU A 52 -17.53 -7.01 -1.64
CA LEU A 52 -16.14 -7.30 -1.99
C LEU A 52 -16.03 -8.62 -2.78
N GLU A 53 -16.68 -9.69 -2.31
CA GLU A 53 -16.72 -10.98 -3.00
C GLU A 53 -17.35 -10.87 -4.40
N LEU A 54 -18.47 -10.14 -4.51
CA LEU A 54 -19.14 -9.92 -5.79
C LEU A 54 -18.23 -9.21 -6.79
N VAL A 55 -17.56 -8.14 -6.36
CA VAL A 55 -16.67 -7.37 -7.23
C VAL A 55 -15.43 -8.17 -7.60
N SER A 56 -14.79 -8.85 -6.65
CA SER A 56 -13.65 -9.74 -6.92
C SER A 56 -14.02 -10.82 -7.93
N LYS A 57 -15.20 -11.45 -7.80
CA LYS A 57 -15.67 -12.45 -8.76
C LYS A 57 -15.95 -11.88 -10.15
N ALA A 58 -16.53 -10.68 -10.22
CA ALA A 58 -16.85 -10.03 -11.49
C ALA A 58 -15.62 -9.55 -12.26
N THR A 59 -14.57 -9.15 -11.53
CA THR A 59 -13.36 -8.53 -12.11
C THR A 59 -12.18 -9.48 -12.21
N GLY A 60 -12.16 -10.57 -11.43
CA GLY A 60 -11.01 -11.48 -11.30
C GLY A 60 -9.94 -10.98 -10.34
N ASP A 61 -10.18 -9.86 -9.66
CA ASP A 61 -9.20 -9.18 -8.83
C ASP A 61 -9.11 -9.75 -7.41
N SER A 62 -7.91 -9.69 -6.84
CA SER A 62 -7.73 -10.03 -5.42
C SER A 62 -8.51 -9.05 -4.54
N PRO A 63 -8.97 -9.47 -3.34
CA PRO A 63 -9.64 -8.57 -2.41
C PRO A 63 -8.84 -7.30 -2.09
N THR A 64 -7.50 -7.43 -1.99
CA THR A 64 -6.60 -6.29 -1.76
C THR A 64 -6.63 -5.30 -2.91
N ASP A 65 -6.62 -5.77 -4.16
CA ASP A 65 -6.67 -4.90 -5.35
C ASP A 65 -8.02 -4.19 -5.49
N VAL A 66 -9.11 -4.87 -5.15
CA VAL A 66 -10.45 -4.28 -5.10
C VAL A 66 -10.51 -3.18 -4.05
N LEU A 67 -10.01 -3.43 -2.84
CA LEU A 67 -9.99 -2.42 -1.77
C LEU A 67 -9.12 -1.21 -2.13
N ASN A 68 -7.93 -1.44 -2.70
CA ASN A 68 -7.06 -0.36 -3.15
C ASN A 68 -7.75 0.54 -4.19
N ARG A 69 -8.43 -0.05 -5.18
CA ARG A 69 -9.20 0.70 -6.17
C ARG A 69 -10.42 1.39 -5.57
N ALA A 70 -11.14 0.74 -4.68
CA ALA A 70 -12.31 1.32 -4.02
C ALA A 70 -11.93 2.61 -3.26
N VAL A 71 -10.81 2.58 -2.53
CA VAL A 71 -10.30 3.76 -1.81
C VAL A 71 -9.92 4.89 -2.77
N GLN A 72 -9.21 4.58 -3.86
CA GLN A 72 -8.84 5.57 -4.87
C GLN A 72 -10.06 6.18 -5.56
N PHE A 73 -11.05 5.35 -5.92
CA PHE A 73 -12.28 5.80 -6.54
C PHE A 73 -13.09 6.68 -5.60
N TYR A 74 -13.26 6.28 -4.33
CA TYR A 74 -13.94 7.08 -3.33
C TYR A 74 -13.25 8.44 -3.12
N ALA A 75 -11.92 8.48 -3.02
CA ALA A 75 -11.17 9.72 -2.91
C ALA A 75 -11.38 10.65 -4.12
N TYR A 76 -11.41 10.08 -5.33
CA TYR A 76 -11.71 10.83 -6.56
C TYR A 76 -13.13 11.42 -6.53
N LEU A 77 -14.13 10.62 -6.16
CA LEU A 77 -15.52 11.10 -6.09
C LEU A 77 -15.70 12.22 -5.05
N ILE A 78 -15.05 12.10 -3.88
CA ILE A 78 -15.06 13.16 -2.85
C ILE A 78 -14.40 14.44 -3.38
N LYS A 79 -13.27 14.34 -4.07
CA LYS A 79 -12.61 15.49 -4.69
C LYS A 79 -13.56 16.20 -5.66
N LYS A 80 -14.23 15.43 -6.53
CA LYS A 80 -15.18 15.94 -7.52
C LYS A 80 -16.39 16.61 -6.87
N SER A 81 -16.98 15.98 -5.87
CA SER A 81 -18.10 16.55 -5.12
C SER A 81 -17.72 17.87 -4.42
N ARG A 82 -16.51 17.96 -3.82
CA ARG A 82 -16.02 19.21 -3.20
C ARG A 82 -15.75 20.33 -4.20
N MET A 83 -15.49 20.01 -5.46
CA MET A 83 -15.38 20.98 -6.54
C MET A 83 -16.75 21.44 -7.07
N GLY A 84 -17.86 20.97 -6.49
CA GLY A 84 -19.21 21.28 -6.92
C GLY A 84 -19.70 20.44 -8.10
N GLU A 85 -18.95 19.41 -8.50
CA GLU A 85 -19.36 18.52 -9.58
C GLU A 85 -20.42 17.50 -9.10
N HIS A 86 -21.36 17.18 -9.97
CA HIS A 86 -22.39 16.17 -9.71
C HIS A 86 -21.98 14.82 -10.32
N ILE A 87 -22.25 13.75 -9.58
CA ILE A 87 -21.96 12.37 -9.99
C ILE A 87 -23.29 11.69 -10.33
N PHE A 88 -23.35 11.03 -11.49
CA PHE A 88 -24.53 10.31 -11.95
C PHE A 88 -24.17 8.88 -12.36
N VAL A 89 -25.08 7.95 -12.11
CA VAL A 89 -25.12 6.65 -12.81
C VAL A 89 -26.10 6.79 -13.96
N GLU A 90 -25.66 6.47 -15.17
CA GLU A 90 -26.50 6.51 -16.36
C GLU A 90 -26.92 5.10 -16.75
N ASN A 91 -28.22 4.91 -17.00
CA ASN A 91 -28.73 3.71 -17.62
C ASN A 91 -28.49 3.82 -19.14
N MET A 92 -27.63 2.95 -19.68
CA MET A 92 -27.19 3.00 -21.07
C MET A 92 -28.31 2.71 -22.10
N GLU A 93 -29.39 2.05 -21.68
CA GLU A 93 -30.51 1.71 -22.57
C GLU A 93 -31.53 2.83 -22.69
N THR A 94 -31.75 3.58 -21.60
CA THR A 94 -32.79 4.60 -21.49
C THR A 94 -32.25 6.03 -21.45
N GLY A 95 -30.96 6.21 -21.19
CA GLY A 95 -30.34 7.52 -20.91
C GLY A 95 -30.75 8.13 -19.57
N ALA A 96 -31.55 7.42 -18.76
CA ALA A 96 -31.97 7.90 -17.46
C ALA A 96 -30.76 8.03 -16.51
N ARG A 97 -30.70 9.13 -15.76
CA ARG A 97 -29.60 9.43 -14.83
C ARG A 97 -30.07 9.45 -13.40
N GLU A 98 -29.42 8.67 -12.55
CA GLU A 98 -29.60 8.70 -11.11
C GLU A 98 -28.44 9.47 -10.48
N ARG A 99 -28.74 10.52 -9.70
CA ARG A 99 -27.71 11.30 -9.01
C ARG A 99 -27.21 10.55 -7.78
N ILE A 100 -25.91 10.28 -7.73
CA ILE A 100 -25.26 9.79 -6.51
C ILE A 100 -24.98 10.98 -5.60
N THR A 101 -25.43 10.89 -4.35
CA THR A 101 -25.09 11.85 -3.30
C THR A 101 -24.17 11.18 -2.30
N LEU A 102 -22.99 11.76 -2.10
CA LEU A 102 -22.03 11.35 -1.09
C LEU A 102 -22.21 12.30 0.12
N PHE A 103 -22.34 11.73 1.31
CA PHE A 103 -22.65 12.45 2.56
C PHE A 103 -21.48 13.30 3.04
#